data_AF-A0A929ATF5-F1
#
_entry.id   AF-A0A929ATF5-F1
#
_cell.length_a   1.000
_cell.length_b   1.000
_cell.length_c   1.000
_cell.angle_alpha   90.00
_cell.angle_beta   90.00
_cell.angle_gamma   90.00
#
_symmetry.space_group_name_H-M   'P 1'
#
loop_
_entity.id
_entity.type
_entity.pdbx_description
1 polymer ?
#
loop_
_entity_poly.entity_id
_entity_poly.type
_entity_poly.pdbx_seq_one_letter_code
_entity_poly.pdbx_strand_id
1 'polypeptide(L)'
;MLQGLEDLQTAVIPVVIVTGRLAGWVSGLVSYLPVQGAIAENGRLLHPSNSRNLSYCHRSPTGWQMGSSKPQVYQRLKAEFP
;
A
#
# COMPACT_ATOMS: atom_id res chain seq x y z
N MET A 1 -1.87 -21.35 -1.83
CA MET A 1 -1.72 -19.89 -2.06
C MET A 1 -0.44 -19.57 -2.82
N LEU A 2 0.73 -20.07 -2.38
CA LEU A 2 2.00 -19.85 -3.10
C LEU A 2 1.98 -20.43 -4.53
N GLN A 3 1.58 -21.70 -4.69
CA GLN A 3 1.49 -22.36 -6.00
C GLN A 3 0.71 -21.52 -7.03
N GLY A 4 -0.44 -20.95 -6.65
CA GLY A 4 -1.22 -20.13 -7.56
C GLY A 4 -0.51 -18.85 -7.99
N LEU A 5 0.35 -18.26 -7.16
CA LEU A 5 1.17 -17.11 -7.55
C LEU A 5 2.30 -17.52 -8.50
N GLU A 6 2.89 -18.70 -8.31
CA GLU A 6 3.92 -19.26 -9.20
C GLU A 6 3.33 -19.63 -10.58
N ASP A 7 2.11 -20.19 -10.60
CA ASP A 7 1.39 -20.49 -11.84
C ASP A 7 1.09 -19.20 -12.62
N LEU A 8 0.67 -18.14 -11.93
CA LEU A 8 0.45 -16.81 -12.53
C LEU A 8 1.76 -16.19 -13.04
N GLN A 9 2.86 -16.32 -12.30
CA GLN A 9 4.17 -15.88 -12.77
C GLN A 9 4.60 -16.64 -14.03
N THR A 10 4.40 -17.96 -14.06
CA THR A 10 4.70 -18.81 -15.22
C THR A 10 3.87 -18.41 -16.44
N ALA A 11 2.61 -18.03 -16.23
CA ALA A 11 1.74 -17.48 -17.26
C ALA A 11 2.05 -16.01 -17.64
N VAL A 12 3.08 -15.40 -17.05
CA VAL A 12 3.48 -14.00 -17.27
C VAL A 12 2.36 -13.01 -16.92
N ILE A 13 1.52 -13.35 -15.94
CA ILE A 13 0.45 -12.50 -15.43
C ILE A 13 1.00 -11.67 -14.26
N PRO A 14 1.10 -10.34 -14.39
CA PRO A 14 1.61 -9.51 -13.31
C PRO A 14 0.62 -9.44 -12.15
N VAL A 15 1.10 -9.70 -10.94
CA VAL A 15 0.30 -9.67 -9.71
C VAL A 15 0.76 -8.53 -8.81
N VAL A 16 -0.20 -7.78 -8.26
CA VAL A 16 0.01 -6.77 -7.20
C VAL A 16 -0.95 -7.06 -6.06
N ILE A 17 -0.44 -7.14 -4.83
CA ILE A 17 -1.26 -7.36 -3.62
C ILE A 17 -1.80 -6.03 -3.13
N VAL A 18 -3.06 -5.96 -2.67
CA VAL A 18 -3.60 -4.78 -1.96
C VAL A 18 -3.98 -5.18 -0.53
N THR A 19 -3.53 -4.42 0.46
CA THR A 19 -3.73 -4.78 1.87
C THR A 19 -3.79 -3.56 2.80
N GLY A 20 -4.47 -3.72 3.94
CA GLY A 20 -4.50 -2.74 5.03
C GLY A 20 -3.26 -2.76 5.95
N ARG A 21 -2.28 -3.62 5.67
CA ARG A 21 -1.02 -3.69 6.42
C ARG A 21 -0.10 -2.53 6.07
N LEU A 22 0.77 -2.16 7.00
CA LEU A 22 1.76 -1.09 6.83
C LEU A 22 2.88 -1.46 5.85
N ALA A 23 3.49 -0.46 5.20
CA ALA A 23 4.53 -0.67 4.19
C ALA A 23 5.72 -1.48 4.71
N GLY A 24 6.14 -1.25 5.97
CA GLY A 24 7.24 -2.00 6.59
C GLY A 24 6.97 -3.50 6.70
N TRP A 25 5.73 -3.89 6.96
CA TRP A 25 5.35 -5.31 7.00
C TRP A 25 5.25 -5.92 5.59
N VAL A 26 4.73 -5.14 4.64
CA VAL A 26 4.56 -5.54 3.24
C VAL A 26 5.91 -5.79 2.54
N SER A 27 6.99 -5.15 2.99
CA SER A 27 8.35 -5.37 2.45
C SER A 27 8.78 -6.84 2.43
N GLY A 28 8.42 -7.61 3.46
CA GLY A 28 8.69 -9.05 3.51
C GLY A 28 7.88 -9.82 2.48
N LEU A 29 6.58 -9.54 2.34
CA LEU A 29 5.76 -10.21 1.32
C LEU A 29 6.30 -10.03 -0.09
N VAL A 30 6.67 -8.79 -0.43
CA VAL A 30 7.18 -8.45 -1.76
C VAL A 30 8.56 -9.09 -2.01
N SER A 31 9.33 -9.36 -0.96
CA SER A 31 10.65 -9.99 -1.05
C SER A 31 10.59 -11.51 -1.25
N TYR A 32 9.50 -12.15 -0.83
CA TYR A 32 9.39 -13.63 -0.83
C TYR A 32 8.34 -14.18 -1.79
N LEU A 33 7.41 -13.35 -2.28
CA LEU A 33 6.36 -13.78 -3.20
C LEU A 33 6.67 -13.35 -4.64
N PRO A 34 6.28 -14.14 -5.65
CA PRO A 34 6.45 -13.80 -7.06
C PRO A 34 5.40 -12.76 -7.50
N VAL A 35 5.52 -11.53 -6.97
CA VAL A 35 4.61 -10.40 -7.24
C VAL A 35 5.42 -9.17 -7.67
N GLN A 36 4.79 -8.29 -8.46
CA GLN A 36 5.42 -7.04 -8.92
C GLN A 36 5.44 -5.93 -7.87
N GLY A 37 4.73 -6.16 -6.77
CA GLY A 37 4.72 -5.28 -5.62
C GLY A 37 3.46 -5.48 -4.80
N ALA A 38 3.27 -4.57 -3.86
CA ALA A 38 2.09 -4.55 -3.02
C ALA A 38 1.73 -3.13 -2.61
N ILE A 39 0.44 -2.87 -2.52
CA ILE A 39 -0.14 -1.60 -2.09
C ILE A 39 -0.59 -1.75 -0.64
N ALA A 40 0.13 -1.07 0.25
CA ALA A 40 -0.07 -1.01 1.68
C ALA A 40 -1.13 0.04 2.07
N GLU A 41 -1.52 0.01 3.35
CA GLU A 41 -2.37 1.02 3.99
C GLU A 41 -3.72 1.24 3.28
N ASN A 42 -4.35 0.15 2.81
CA ASN A 42 -5.63 0.16 2.10
C ASN A 42 -5.61 0.98 0.79
N GLY A 43 -4.55 0.83 0.00
CA GLY A 43 -4.47 1.50 -1.30
C GLY A 43 -3.62 2.77 -1.31
N ARG A 44 -2.95 3.12 -0.20
CA ARG A 44 -2.27 4.40 -0.07
C ARG A 44 -0.86 4.41 -0.65
N LEU A 45 -0.12 3.33 -0.46
CA LEU A 45 1.32 3.32 -0.66
C LEU A 45 1.78 2.04 -1.39
N LEU A 46 2.34 2.20 -2.58
CA LEU A 46 2.95 1.15 -3.39
C LEU A 46 4.37 0.86 -2.92
N HIS A 47 4.61 -0.40 -2.61
CA HIS A 47 5.92 -1.01 -2.45
C HIS A 47 6.24 -1.86 -3.69
N PRO A 48 7.01 -1.35 -4.65
CA PRO A 48 7.43 -2.13 -5.83
C PRO A 48 8.40 -3.25 -5.43
N SER A 49 8.44 -4.34 -6.21
CA SER A 49 9.37 -5.46 -5.96
C SER A 49 10.81 -5.19 -6.39
N ASN A 50 10.99 -4.29 -7.36
CA ASN A 50 12.29 -3.96 -7.93
C ASN A 50 12.95 -2.70 -7.34
N SER A 51 12.35 -2.10 -6.30
CA SER A 51 12.85 -0.84 -5.73
C SER A 51 12.51 -0.72 -4.25
N ARG A 52 13.41 -0.11 -3.49
CA ARG A 52 13.16 0.27 -2.08
C ARG A 52 12.38 1.58 -1.95
N ASN A 53 12.16 2.30 -3.07
CA ASN A 53 11.43 3.56 -3.05
C ASN A 53 9.92 3.29 -3.07
N LEU A 54 9.28 3.66 -1.97
CA LEU A 54 7.84 3.65 -1.81
C LEU A 54 7.23 4.81 -2.63
N SER A 55 6.09 4.56 -3.26
CA SER A 55 5.36 5.59 -4.02
C SER A 55 3.91 5.65 -3.57
N TYR A 56 3.33 6.84 -3.44
CA TYR A 56 1.91 6.97 -3.10
C TYR A 56 1.03 6.67 -4.31
N CYS A 57 0.03 5.79 -4.16
CA CYS A 57 -0.88 5.42 -5.25
C CYS A 57 -1.89 6.52 -5.60
N HIS A 58 -2.16 7.41 -4.64
CA HIS A 58 -3.03 8.56 -4.83
C HIS A 58 -2.45 9.78 -4.13
N ARG A 59 -2.31 10.88 -4.87
CA ARG A 59 -2.24 12.22 -4.27
C ARG A 59 -3.68 12.61 -3.99
N SER A 60 -4.05 12.70 -2.71
CA SER A 60 -5.35 13.28 -2.34
C SER A 60 -5.46 14.67 -3.01
N PRO A 61 -6.53 14.96 -3.78
CA PRO A 61 -6.72 16.26 -4.41
C PRO A 61 -6.98 17.35 -3.35
N THR A 62 -7.45 16.94 -2.18
CA THR A 62 -7.49 17.78 -0.99
C THR A 62 -6.13 17.70 -0.30
N GLY A 63 -5.52 18.83 0.02
CA GLY A 63 -4.16 18.94 0.56
C GLY A 63 -3.96 18.36 1.97
N TRP A 64 -4.51 17.18 2.27
CA TRP A 64 -4.25 16.38 3.45
C TRP A 64 -2.79 15.96 3.45
N GLN A 65 -1.94 16.84 3.98
CA GLN A 65 -0.54 16.54 4.21
C GLN A 65 -0.44 15.41 5.21
N MET A 66 0.24 14.33 4.81
CA MET A 66 0.71 13.33 5.74
C MET A 66 1.65 13.99 6.75
N GLY A 67 1.22 14.05 8.00
CA GLY A 67 2.01 14.63 9.09
C GLY A 67 1.19 15.38 10.14
N SER A 68 -0.07 15.74 9.86
CA SER A 68 -0.94 16.31 10.89
C SER A 68 -1.13 15.32 12.03
N SER A 69 -0.90 15.78 13.27
CA SER A 69 -0.96 14.91 14.45
C SER A 69 -2.34 14.27 14.55
N LYS A 70 -2.41 13.00 15.00
CA LYS A 70 -3.68 12.29 15.20
C LYS A 70 -4.74 13.13 15.96
N PRO A 71 -4.38 13.93 16.98
CA PRO A 71 -5.31 14.83 17.65
C PRO A 71 -5.92 15.90 16.74
N GLN A 72 -5.13 16.54 15.88
CA GLN A 72 -5.62 17.58 14.98
C GLN A 72 -6.58 17.03 13.92
N VAL A 73 -6.28 15.85 13.37
CA VAL A 73 -7.18 15.16 12.43
C VAL A 73 -8.48 14.79 13.13
N TYR A 74 -8.41 14.24 14.34
CA TYR A 74 -9.59 13.87 15.12
C TYR A 74 -10.48 15.07 15.46
N GLN A 75 -9.90 16.19 15.91
CA GLN A 75 -10.67 17.40 16.22
C GLN A 75 -11.36 17.98 14.98
N ARG A 76 -10.72 17.89 13.82
CA ARG A 76 -11.29 18.37 12.56
C ARG A 76 -12.43 17.48 12.06
N LEU A 77 -12.27 16.16 12.15
CA LEU A 77 -13.34 15.21 11.83
C LEU A 77 -14.57 15.41 12.72
N LYS A 78 -14.39 15.69 14.02
CA LYS A 78 -15.48 16.06 14.93
C LYS A 78 -16.22 17.34 14.52
N ALA A 79 -15.52 18.29 13.92
CA ALA A 79 -16.13 19.54 13.48
C ALA A 79 -16.89 19.38 12.14
N GLU A 80 -16.46 18.45 11.30
CA GLU A 80 -16.98 18.25 9.94
C GLU A 80 -18.13 17.23 9.88
N PHE A 81 -18.15 16.27 10.81
CA PHE A 81 -19.20 15.24 10.93
C PHE A 81 -19.77 15.24 12.37
N PRO A 82 -20.85 15.98 12.65
CA PRO A 82 -21.49 16.04 13.97
C PRO A 82 -22.19 14.74 14.39
#